data_AF-A0A7S3JGS3-F1
#
_entry.id   AF-A0A7S3JGS3-F1
#
_cell.length_a   1.000
_cell.length_b   1.000
_cell.length_c   1.000
_cell.angle_alpha   90.00
_cell.angle_beta   90.00
_cell.angle_gamma   90.00
#
_symmetry.space_group_name_H-M   'P 1'
#
loop_
_entity.id
_entity.type
_entity.pdbx_description
1 polymer ?
#
loop_
_entity_poly.entity_id
_entity_poly.type
_entity_poly.pdbx_seq_one_letter_code
_entity_poly.pdbx_strand_id
1 'polypeptide(L)'
;METLFGGEDKVEFEVEDMTMGQVIRHIKNNYLREREELFIQTDANDTSDKDYDTVRAGIIVMINDTDWELLDTIDYKVQDGDNISFISTLHGG
;
A
#
# COMPACT_ATOMS: atom_id res chain seq x y z
N MET A 1 1.79 -7.36 10.28
CA MET A 1 1.16 -6.19 9.63
C MET A 1 -0.15 -5.83 10.29
N GLU A 2 -1.02 -6.80 10.59
CA GLU A 2 -2.29 -6.62 11.31
C GLU A 2 -2.23 -5.63 12.51
N THR A 3 -1.18 -5.68 13.32
CA THR A 3 -1.00 -4.73 14.45
C THR A 3 -0.88 -3.27 14.02
N LEU A 4 -0.33 -2.99 12.83
CA LEU A 4 -0.26 -1.64 12.26
C LEU A 4 -1.65 -1.12 11.87
N PHE A 5 -2.60 -2.03 11.62
CA PHE A 5 -3.96 -1.75 11.19
C PHE A 5 -4.98 -1.95 12.32
N GLY A 6 -4.53 -2.03 13.58
CA GLY A 6 -5.41 -2.12 14.75
C GLY A 6 -6.09 -3.48 14.94
N GLY A 7 -5.54 -4.55 14.38
CA GLY A 7 -6.13 -5.90 14.47
C GLY A 7 -6.91 -6.32 13.23
N GLU A 8 -7.05 -5.44 12.23
CA GLU A 8 -7.73 -5.77 10.97
C GLU A 8 -6.71 -6.33 9.96
N ASP A 9 -7.04 -7.46 9.34
CA ASP A 9 -6.25 -8.11 8.30
C ASP A 9 -6.85 -7.96 6.90
N LYS A 10 -8.10 -7.49 6.80
CA LYS A 10 -8.81 -7.22 5.56
C LYS A 10 -9.65 -5.95 5.67
N VAL A 11 -9.62 -5.13 4.62
CA VAL A 11 -10.49 -3.96 4.45
C VAL A 11 -11.09 -3.97 3.05
N GLU A 12 -12.34 -3.51 2.95
CA GLU A 12 -13.02 -3.30 1.67
C GLU A 12 -13.44 -1.83 1.61
N PHE A 13 -13.14 -1.16 0.50
CA PHE A 13 -13.52 0.23 0.27
C PHE A 13 -13.69 0.49 -1.23
N GLU A 14 -14.48 1.51 -1.54
CA GLU A 14 -14.72 1.93 -2.91
C GLU A 14 -13.52 2.74 -3.43
N VAL A 15 -13.10 2.43 -4.66
CA VAL A 15 -12.07 3.15 -5.39
C VAL A 15 -12.70 3.84 -6.59
N GLU A 16 -12.35 5.10 -6.84
CA GLU A 16 -12.79 5.85 -8.03
C GLU A 16 -11.56 6.47 -8.71
N ASP A 17 -11.24 6.00 -9.92
CA ASP A 17 -10.13 6.48 -10.75
C ASP A 17 -8.75 6.53 -10.07
N MET A 18 -8.49 5.63 -9.12
CA MET A 18 -7.26 5.62 -8.32
C MET A 18 -6.11 4.81 -8.96
N THR A 19 -4.88 5.28 -8.78
CA THR A 19 -3.69 4.44 -8.95
C THR A 19 -3.34 3.68 -7.67
N MET A 20 -2.49 2.66 -7.77
CA MET A 20 -1.97 1.96 -6.60
C MET A 20 -1.25 2.87 -5.60
N GLY A 21 -0.50 3.86 -6.08
CA GLY A 21 0.13 4.83 -5.19
C GLY A 21 -0.88 5.68 -4.40
N GLN A 22 -2.00 6.04 -5.04
CA GLN A 22 -3.11 6.75 -4.36
C GLN A 22 -3.84 5.82 -3.38
N VAL A 23 -3.97 4.53 -3.70
CA VAL A 23 -4.50 3.51 -2.78
C VAL A 23 -3.61 3.37 -1.54
N ILE A 24 -2.30 3.27 -1.71
CA ILE A 24 -1.35 3.17 -0.57
C ILE A 24 -1.47 4.40 0.33
N ARG A 25 -1.60 5.59 -0.25
CA ARG A 25 -1.88 6.82 0.50
C ARG A 25 -3.22 6.77 1.24
N HIS A 26 -4.26 6.30 0.59
CA HIS A 26 -5.57 6.16 1.21
C HIS A 26 -5.51 5.20 2.41
N ILE A 27 -4.79 4.09 2.27
CA ILE A 27 -4.51 3.13 3.35
C ILE A 27 -3.78 3.79 4.51
N LYS A 28 -2.71 4.54 4.23
CA LYS A 28 -1.96 5.32 5.23
C LYS A 28 -2.87 6.25 6.02
N ASN A 29 -3.71 7.02 5.32
CA ASN A 29 -4.50 8.09 5.95
C ASN A 29 -5.72 7.58 6.74
N ASN A 30 -6.29 6.44 6.37
CA ASN A 30 -7.57 5.98 6.93
C ASN A 30 -7.47 4.71 7.78
N TYR A 31 -6.51 3.83 7.50
CA TYR A 31 -6.47 2.49 8.07
C TYR A 31 -5.22 2.24 8.92
N LEU A 32 -4.10 2.87 8.60
CA LEU A 32 -2.86 2.72 9.36
C LEU A 32 -2.98 3.45 10.71
N ARG A 33 -2.74 2.72 11.81
CA ARG A 33 -2.94 3.20 13.19
C ARG A 33 -1.64 3.45 13.93
N GLU A 34 -0.59 2.70 13.61
CA GLU A 34 0.69 2.76 14.30
C GLU A 34 1.86 2.68 13.33
N ARG A 35 2.97 3.36 13.67
CA ARG A 35 4.30 3.25 13.04
C ARG A 35 4.25 3.22 11.52
N GLU A 36 3.81 4.33 10.91
CA GLU A 36 3.66 4.45 9.47
C GLU A 36 4.93 4.11 8.69
N GLU A 37 6.09 4.40 9.27
CA GLU A 37 7.42 4.14 8.73
C GLU A 37 7.74 2.65 8.55
N LEU A 38 6.95 1.76 9.14
CA LEU A 38 7.08 0.31 8.95
C LEU A 38 6.35 -0.19 7.71
N PHE A 39 5.40 0.59 7.18
CA PHE A 39 4.59 0.25 6.01
C PHE A 39 4.89 1.14 4.80
N ILE A 40 5.09 2.44 5.03
CA ILE A 40 5.27 3.46 3.99
C ILE A 40 6.76 3.77 3.80
N GLN A 41 7.17 3.87 2.54
CA GLN A 41 8.45 4.44 2.16
C GLN A 41 8.27 5.95 1.96
N THR A 42 8.63 6.73 2.97
CA THR A 42 8.65 8.20 2.85
C THR A 42 10.04 8.64 2.40
N ASP A 43 10.14 9.42 1.32
CA ASP A 43 11.38 10.13 1.00
C ASP A 43 11.42 11.44 1.80
N ALA A 44 12.30 11.50 2.80
CA ALA A 44 12.42 12.66 3.70
C ALA A 44 12.90 13.94 2.99
N ASN A 45 13.42 13.84 1.77
CA ASN A 45 13.82 14.98 0.94
C ASN A 45 12.78 15.31 -0.14
N ASP A 46 11.72 14.52 -0.23
CA ASP A 46 10.65 14.73 -1.19
C ASP A 46 9.68 15.78 -0.65
N THR A 47 9.98 17.03 -1.01
CA THR A 47 9.14 18.19 -0.71
C THR A 47 8.02 18.37 -1.72
N SER A 48 7.88 17.45 -2.69
CA SER A 48 6.81 17.53 -3.66
C SER A 48 5.50 17.04 -3.06
N ASP A 49 4.45 17.83 -3.27
CA ASP A 49 3.07 17.46 -2.97
C ASP A 49 2.62 16.39 -4.00
N LYS A 50 3.27 15.23 -3.97
CA LYS A 50 2.82 14.06 -4.74
C LYS A 50 1.44 13.72 -4.25
N ASP A 51 0.59 13.23 -5.14
CA ASP A 51 -0.74 12.73 -4.81
C ASP A 51 -0.75 11.23 -4.41
N TYR A 52 0.44 10.61 -4.31
CA TYR A 52 0.62 9.18 -4.04
C TYR A 52 1.70 8.86 -2.97
N ASP A 53 1.65 7.64 -2.43
CA ASP A 53 2.68 7.05 -1.55
C ASP A 53 3.17 5.70 -2.11
N THR A 54 4.24 5.14 -1.56
CA THR A 54 4.70 3.77 -1.88
C THR A 54 5.05 2.97 -0.63
N VAL A 55 5.12 1.65 -0.74
CA VAL A 55 5.39 0.75 0.40
C VAL A 55 6.89 0.64 0.68
N ARG A 56 7.24 0.40 1.95
CA ARG A 56 8.62 0.15 2.39
C ARG A 56 9.22 -1.06 1.69
N ALA A 57 10.50 -0.97 1.34
CA ALA A 57 11.28 -2.12 0.90
C ALA A 57 11.12 -3.33 1.86
N GLY A 58 10.91 -4.52 1.28
CA GLY A 58 10.59 -5.74 2.03
C GLY A 58 9.09 -5.99 2.21
N ILE A 59 8.23 -5.19 1.58
CA ILE A 59 6.81 -5.47 1.39
C ILE A 59 6.59 -5.81 -0.09
N ILE A 60 6.04 -6.98 -0.36
CA ILE A 60 5.59 -7.38 -1.70
C ILE A 60 4.13 -6.96 -1.84
N VAL A 61 3.78 -6.35 -2.97
CA VAL A 61 2.40 -6.00 -3.32
C VAL A 61 1.94 -6.93 -4.43
N MET A 62 0.84 -7.62 -4.18
CA MET A 62 0.20 -8.51 -5.14
C MET A 62 -1.15 -7.90 -5.56
N ILE A 63 -1.46 -7.93 -6.85
CA ILE A 63 -2.76 -7.55 -7.40
C ILE A 63 -3.31 -8.78 -8.12
N ASN A 64 -4.42 -9.33 -7.64
CA ASN A 64 -5.03 -10.57 -8.14
C ASN A 64 -4.00 -11.70 -8.28
N ASP A 65 -3.24 -11.98 -7.21
CA ASP A 65 -2.17 -12.98 -7.15
C ASP A 65 -1.01 -12.77 -8.14
N THR A 66 -0.93 -11.58 -8.76
CA THR A 66 0.17 -11.19 -9.66
C THR A 66 1.06 -10.14 -9.00
N ASP A 67 2.37 -10.31 -9.09
CA ASP A 67 3.34 -9.34 -8.57
C ASP A 67 3.19 -7.99 -9.30
N TRP A 68 3.03 -6.91 -8.54
CA TRP A 68 2.84 -5.57 -9.09
C TRP A 68 4.02 -5.06 -9.93
N GLU A 69 5.21 -5.66 -9.82
CA GLU A 69 6.37 -5.35 -10.67
C GLU A 69 6.09 -5.64 -12.15
N LEU A 70 5.10 -6.48 -12.44
CA LEU A 70 4.62 -6.78 -13.79
C LEU A 70 3.41 -5.92 -14.21
N LEU A 71 2.92 -5.06 -13.31
CA LEU A 71 1.65 -4.33 -13.45
C LEU A 71 1.83 -2.82 -13.27
N ASP A 72 2.92 -2.24 -13.74
CA ASP A 72 3.21 -0.80 -13.63
C ASP A 72 3.29 -0.25 -12.18
N THR A 73 3.36 -1.12 -11.17
CA THR A 73 3.62 -0.76 -9.76
C THR A 73 2.66 0.30 -9.21
N ILE A 74 3.17 1.48 -8.81
CA ILE A 74 2.40 2.59 -8.26
C ILE A 74 1.43 3.21 -9.28
N ASP A 75 1.70 3.04 -10.57
CA ASP A 75 0.92 3.64 -11.67
C ASP A 75 -0.23 2.74 -12.13
N TYR A 76 -0.30 1.50 -11.63
CA TYR A 76 -1.41 0.58 -11.90
C TYR A 76 -2.75 1.26 -11.60
N LYS A 77 -3.68 1.23 -12.56
CA LYS A 77 -5.04 1.73 -12.39
C LYS A 77 -5.91 0.65 -11.80
N VAL A 78 -6.28 0.83 -10.54
CA VAL A 78 -7.09 -0.13 -9.77
C VAL A 78 -8.48 -0.25 -10.39
N GLN A 79 -8.98 -1.48 -10.48
CA GLN A 79 -10.28 -1.82 -11.04
C GLN A 79 -11.23 -2.32 -9.96
N ASP A 80 -12.52 -2.23 -10.24
CA ASP A 80 -13.54 -2.86 -9.39
C ASP A 80 -13.30 -4.37 -9.28
N GLY A 81 -13.39 -4.89 -8.06
CA GLY A 81 -13.16 -6.29 -7.74
C GLY A 81 -11.69 -6.73 -7.61
N ASP A 82 -10.71 -5.83 -7.75
CA ASP A 82 -9.31 -6.18 -7.53
C ASP A 82 -9.05 -6.62 -6.09
N ASN A 83 -8.33 -7.73 -5.93
CA ASN A 83 -7.78 -8.15 -4.66
C ASN A 83 -6.32 -7.69 -4.54
N ILE A 84 -6.06 -6.81 -3.59
CA ILE A 84 -4.71 -6.29 -3.33
C ILE A 84 -4.22 -6.86 -2.00
N SER A 85 -3.05 -7.50 -2.03
CA SER A 85 -2.42 -8.08 -0.84
C SER A 85 -1.05 -7.47 -0.59
N PHE A 86 -0.77 -7.13 0.67
CA PHE A 86 0.53 -6.64 1.13
C PHE A 86 1.20 -7.71 1.99
N ILE A 87 2.36 -8.19 1.55
CA ILE A 87 3.08 -9.29 2.20
C ILE A 87 4.42 -8.77 2.72
N SER A 88 4.57 -8.69 4.04
CA SER A 88 5.87 -8.40 4.67
C SER A 88 6.80 -9.60 4.50
N THR A 89 7.85 -9.47 3.71
CA THR A 89 8.91 -10.50 3.61
C THR A 89 9.99 -10.32 4.67
N LEU A 90 10.07 -9.13 5.27
CA LEU A 90 10.83 -8.91 6.49
C LEU A 90 10.08 -9.51 7.68
N HIS A 91 10.46 -10.73 8.05
CA HIS A 91 10.17 -11.29 9.36
C HIS A 91 11.26 -10.77 10.31
N GLY A 92 10.88 -9.94 11.29
CA GLY A 92 11.75 -9.74 12.44
C GLY A 92 11.90 -11.10 13.13
N GLY A 93 13.13 -11.59 13.24
CA GLY A 93 13.46 -12.68 14.16
C GLY A 93 13.19 -12.30 15.61
#